data_AF-A0A7X9JBG0-F1
#
_entry.id   AF-A0A7X9JBG0-F1
#
_cell.length_a   1.000
_cell.length_b   1.000
_cell.length_c   1.000
_cell.angle_alpha   90.00
_cell.angle_beta   90.00
_cell.angle_gamma   90.00
#
_symmetry.space_group_name_H-M   'P 1'
#
loop_
_entity.id
_entity.type
_entity.pdbx_description
1 polymer ?
#
loop_
_entity_poly.entity_id
_entity_poly.type
_entity_poly.pdbx_seq_one_letter_code
_entity_poly.pdbx_strand_id
1 'polypeptide(L)'
;MKTKKGSILAYALIILTMMAVISVAMTTTTILERKSSSATDSSTQAYQTADTGAQLGIKLINSATMPGATLGDTFTDAYSCDDDDGYAKVKIDDAEGVTGSSYELTFFQENEEGNRVQLACDGLLNDVEIIKSVGTYKGTIRAVEVSVSRLGACKGITRVPYDGGPHVDAGENFYYNTVAIGSQCWLKENLNIGDFRNTLLGAQESNCSNIEKYCYGNDEENCDSYGGLYQWDQTVCGENIPGNERTQGICPDGWEIPTDEDFRILEQFLAGSNSCDEDRGGLDCNPAGMILRDSDHFDAHMAGNFSSGSFEDLGISESYWTSNFDGADESIKRTIFSAHGDIDRKGLSVNSALSVRCILGSSCTPVDGGVSGWGDWYDVTEWSECSESCGGGERTKTQRRDRTCTNPIPSCGGNDCVEPLSETRTITETCNAQPCCTPVNGGWSAWSACSVACGGGIQTRTCTNPAPSCGGTNCA
;
A
#
# COMPACT_ATOMS: atom_id res chain seq x y z
N MET A 1 -12.89 -11.65 55.98
CA MET A 1 -12.14 -11.51 54.71
C MET A 1 -11.23 -12.73 54.55
N LYS A 2 -11.26 -13.40 53.40
CA LYS A 2 -10.25 -14.38 52.94
C LYS A 2 -10.19 -14.34 51.42
N THR A 3 -9.23 -13.62 50.86
CA THR A 3 -8.98 -13.58 49.42
C THR A 3 -8.14 -14.79 49.00
N LYS A 4 -8.66 -15.62 48.09
CA LYS A 4 -7.82 -16.59 47.36
C LYS A 4 -7.04 -15.82 46.31
N LYS A 5 -5.72 -16.00 46.25
CA LYS A 5 -4.92 -15.60 45.07
C LYS A 5 -5.00 -16.73 44.04
N GLY A 6 -5.38 -16.42 42.81
CA GLY A 6 -5.14 -17.30 41.66
C GLY A 6 -3.64 -17.32 41.31
N SER A 7 -3.17 -18.41 40.71
CA SER A 7 -1.78 -18.51 40.25
C SER A 7 -1.65 -17.95 38.85
N ILE A 8 -0.69 -17.04 38.64
CA ILE A 8 -0.43 -16.39 37.34
C ILE A 8 -0.03 -17.42 36.27
N LEU A 9 0.64 -18.53 36.67
CA LEU A 9 0.99 -19.64 35.76
C LEU A 9 -0.22 -20.25 35.04
N ALA A 10 -1.42 -20.19 35.62
CA ALA A 10 -2.62 -20.77 34.98
C ALA A 10 -3.11 -19.95 33.77
N TYR A 11 -2.78 -18.66 33.69
CA TYR A 11 -3.10 -17.82 32.53
C TYR A 11 -2.01 -17.87 31.46
N ALA A 12 -0.73 -17.94 31.87
CA ALA A 12 0.40 -18.05 30.95
C ALA A 12 0.34 -19.29 30.03
N LEU A 13 -0.16 -20.42 30.56
CA LEU A 13 -0.27 -21.69 29.83
C LEU A 13 -1.45 -21.78 28.84
N ILE A 14 -2.38 -20.82 28.85
CA ILE A 14 -3.51 -20.77 27.91
C ILE A 14 -3.21 -19.84 26.73
N ILE A 15 -2.39 -18.81 26.94
CA ILE A 15 -1.97 -17.87 25.89
C ILE A 15 -0.90 -18.48 24.97
N LEU A 16 -0.12 -19.44 25.47
CA LEU A 16 1.01 -20.07 24.76
C LEU A 16 0.63 -21.13 23.70
N THR A 17 -0.66 -21.32 23.40
CA THR A 17 -1.13 -22.30 22.39
C THR A 17 -1.91 -21.66 21.23
N MET A 18 -1.86 -20.32 21.07
CA MET A 18 -2.61 -19.57 20.05
C MET A 18 -1.72 -18.71 19.12
N MET A 19 -0.46 -19.10 18.90
CA MET A 19 0.41 -18.47 17.90
C MET A 19 1.01 -19.50 16.94
N ALA A 20 0.19 -20.01 16.01
CA ALA A 20 0.63 -20.90 14.93
C ALA A 20 -0.32 -20.83 13.71
N VAL A 21 -0.11 -19.84 12.83
CA VAL A 21 -0.13 -19.89 11.35
C VAL A 21 0.09 -18.44 10.86
N ILE A 22 1.06 -18.22 9.96
CA ILE A 22 1.46 -16.90 9.46
C ILE A 22 1.52 -16.92 7.92
N SER A 23 1.03 -15.86 7.27
CA SER A 23 1.01 -15.67 5.80
C SER A 23 1.59 -14.30 5.37
N VAL A 24 2.15 -14.21 4.16
CA VAL A 24 3.13 -13.22 3.62
C VAL A 24 2.71 -12.84 2.17
N ALA A 25 3.07 -11.78 1.41
CA ALA A 25 4.17 -10.79 1.26
C ALA A 25 4.39 -9.74 2.39
N MET A 26 5.08 -8.60 2.14
CA MET A 26 5.45 -7.55 3.13
C MET A 26 5.65 -6.09 2.59
N THR A 27 5.20 -5.01 3.29
CA THR A 27 5.67 -3.58 3.18
C THR A 27 5.39 -2.66 4.41
N THR A 28 6.38 -1.91 4.92
CA THR A 28 6.26 -0.45 5.28
C THR A 28 7.62 0.26 5.19
N THR A 29 7.78 1.28 4.34
CA THR A 29 9.09 1.94 4.10
C THR A 29 9.35 3.15 5.01
N THR A 30 9.82 2.91 6.24
CA THR A 30 10.33 3.95 7.14
C THR A 30 11.78 4.33 6.81
N ILE A 31 11.99 5.19 5.81
CA ILE A 31 13.32 5.68 5.42
C ILE A 31 13.96 6.48 6.56
N LEU A 32 14.91 5.87 7.28
CA LEU A 32 15.70 6.53 8.32
C LEU A 32 16.76 7.45 7.70
N GLU A 33 16.33 8.68 7.36
CA GLU A 33 17.26 9.71 6.90
C GLU A 33 18.33 10.03 7.96
N ARG A 34 19.60 9.93 7.54
CA ARG A 34 20.71 10.65 8.18
C ARG A 34 21.39 11.56 7.18
N LYS A 35 20.66 12.59 6.72
CA LYS A 35 21.15 13.66 5.82
C LYS A 35 22.51 14.18 6.30
N SER A 36 23.54 14.07 5.45
CA SER A 36 24.78 14.83 5.56
C SER A 36 24.90 15.79 4.38
N SER A 37 25.25 17.04 4.65
CA SER A 37 25.13 18.16 3.70
C SER A 37 26.29 18.25 2.69
N SER A 38 26.72 17.11 2.15
CA SER A 38 27.90 17.01 1.26
C SER A 38 27.90 15.77 0.36
N ALA A 39 26.75 15.42 -0.24
CA ALA A 39 26.67 14.35 -1.23
C ALA A 39 27.38 14.74 -2.54
N THR A 40 28.42 13.99 -2.90
CA THR A 40 29.05 13.97 -4.23
C THR A 40 28.24 13.11 -5.22
N ASP A 41 28.51 13.20 -6.52
CA ASP A 41 27.91 12.28 -7.52
C ASP A 41 28.13 10.81 -7.15
N SER A 42 29.31 10.48 -6.62
CA SER A 42 29.62 9.12 -6.13
C SER A 42 28.83 8.72 -4.88
N SER A 43 28.43 9.69 -4.04
CA SER A 43 27.51 9.48 -2.91
C SER A 43 26.09 9.21 -3.38
N THR A 44 25.63 9.95 -4.39
CA THR A 44 24.30 9.76 -4.98
C THR A 44 24.20 8.41 -5.67
N GLN A 45 25.18 8.05 -6.51
CA GLN A 45 25.20 6.76 -7.18
C GLN A 45 25.31 5.59 -6.20
N ALA A 46 26.17 5.68 -5.17
CA ALA A 46 26.26 4.64 -4.14
C ALA A 46 24.96 4.49 -3.33
N TYR A 47 24.20 5.58 -3.12
CA TYR A 47 22.87 5.52 -2.51
C TYR A 47 21.87 4.81 -3.44
N GLN A 48 21.83 5.17 -4.72
CA GLN A 48 20.97 4.50 -5.71
C GLN A 48 21.27 3.00 -5.81
N THR A 49 22.55 2.61 -5.85
CA THR A 49 22.97 1.21 -5.81
C THR A 49 22.53 0.48 -4.53
N ALA A 50 22.49 1.17 -3.38
CA ALA A 50 21.92 0.61 -2.15
C ALA A 50 20.39 0.45 -2.25
N ASP A 51 19.69 1.44 -2.80
CA ASP A 51 18.23 1.43 -2.95
C ASP A 51 17.76 0.31 -3.88
N THR A 52 18.37 0.15 -5.07
CA THR A 52 18.17 -1.00 -5.98
C THR A 52 18.28 -2.34 -5.24
N GLY A 53 19.31 -2.49 -4.39
CA GLY A 53 19.51 -3.72 -3.61
C GLY A 53 18.39 -3.98 -2.61
N ALA A 54 17.92 -2.94 -1.90
CA ALA A 54 16.80 -3.07 -0.98
C ALA A 54 15.49 -3.45 -1.72
N GLN A 55 15.23 -2.83 -2.88
CA GLN A 55 14.09 -3.17 -3.74
C GLN A 55 14.15 -4.63 -4.23
N LEU A 56 15.33 -5.14 -4.63
CA LEU A 56 15.48 -6.54 -5.03
C LEU A 56 15.22 -7.49 -3.86
N GLY A 57 15.74 -7.20 -2.67
CA GLY A 57 15.51 -8.02 -1.46
C GLY A 57 14.01 -8.16 -1.15
N ILE A 58 13.28 -7.04 -1.17
CA ILE A 58 11.81 -7.02 -0.98
C ILE A 58 11.11 -7.83 -2.09
N LYS A 59 11.50 -7.65 -3.36
CA LYS A 59 10.90 -8.36 -4.50
C LYS A 59 11.08 -9.88 -4.40
N LEU A 60 12.27 -10.35 -4.03
CA LEU A 60 12.55 -11.78 -3.91
C LEU A 60 11.79 -12.41 -2.73
N ILE A 61 11.80 -11.77 -1.55
CA ILE A 61 11.02 -12.21 -0.39
C ILE A 61 9.51 -12.26 -0.70
N ASN A 62 8.98 -11.26 -1.40
CA ASN A 62 7.56 -11.24 -1.80
C ASN A 62 7.20 -12.26 -2.90
N SER A 63 8.19 -12.83 -3.59
CA SER A 63 7.97 -13.87 -4.63
C SER A 63 7.99 -15.31 -4.09
N ALA A 64 8.59 -15.53 -2.92
CA ALA A 64 8.73 -16.84 -2.31
C ALA A 64 7.38 -17.39 -1.83
N THR A 65 6.88 -18.42 -2.51
CA THR A 65 5.47 -18.85 -2.46
C THR A 65 5.23 -20.12 -1.62
N MET A 66 6.19 -20.52 -0.77
CA MET A 66 6.16 -21.80 -0.05
C MET A 66 6.36 -21.65 1.46
N PRO A 67 5.52 -22.30 2.30
CA PRO A 67 5.74 -22.36 3.75
C PRO A 67 7.06 -23.04 4.08
N GLY A 68 7.88 -22.40 4.92
CA GLY A 68 9.16 -22.93 5.38
C GLY A 68 10.36 -22.68 4.46
N ALA A 69 10.22 -21.84 3.43
CA ALA A 69 11.35 -21.43 2.59
C ALA A 69 12.43 -20.67 3.40
N THR A 70 13.69 -21.04 3.22
CA THR A 70 14.85 -20.37 3.82
C THR A 70 15.42 -19.26 2.94
N LEU A 71 16.27 -18.41 3.51
CA LEU A 71 17.04 -17.42 2.76
C LEU A 71 17.94 -18.11 1.71
N GLY A 72 18.51 -19.29 2.02
CA GLY A 72 19.24 -20.10 1.05
C GLY A 72 18.39 -20.56 -0.15
N ASP A 73 17.14 -20.98 0.07
CA ASP A 73 16.24 -21.44 -1.00
C ASP A 73 15.79 -20.32 -1.95
N THR A 74 15.73 -19.08 -1.45
CA THR A 74 15.24 -17.93 -2.22
C THR A 74 16.35 -17.23 -3.02
N PHE A 75 17.60 -17.36 -2.57
CA PHE A 75 18.76 -16.65 -3.12
C PHE A 75 19.79 -17.66 -3.67
N THR A 76 19.41 -18.48 -4.65
CA THR A 76 20.18 -19.68 -5.06
C THR A 76 21.28 -19.47 -6.11
N ASP A 77 20.98 -18.87 -7.27
CA ASP A 77 21.83 -19.01 -8.48
C ASP A 77 22.82 -17.85 -8.77
N ALA A 78 22.70 -16.72 -8.06
CA ALA A 78 23.60 -15.57 -8.24
C ALA A 78 24.11 -14.98 -6.91
N TYR A 79 23.78 -15.63 -5.78
CA TYR A 79 23.80 -15.02 -4.46
C TYR A 79 24.34 -16.01 -3.45
N SER A 80 25.66 -16.17 -3.38
CA SER A 80 26.28 -17.08 -2.41
C SER A 80 26.00 -16.62 -0.98
N CYS A 81 24.99 -17.22 -0.36
CA CYS A 81 24.74 -17.14 1.08
C CYS A 81 25.98 -17.73 1.78
N ASP A 82 26.74 -16.88 2.47
CA ASP A 82 28.18 -17.12 2.72
C ASP A 82 28.43 -17.66 4.14
N ASP A 83 28.58 -18.98 4.22
CA ASP A 83 28.77 -19.72 5.48
C ASP A 83 30.10 -19.41 6.20
N ASP A 84 31.07 -18.71 5.57
CA ASP A 84 32.35 -18.34 6.20
C ASP A 84 32.18 -17.47 7.47
N ASP A 85 31.12 -16.64 7.53
CA ASP A 85 30.68 -15.92 8.74
C ASP A 85 29.36 -16.48 9.34
N GLY A 86 28.64 -17.35 8.61
CA GLY A 86 27.35 -17.92 9.02
C GLY A 86 26.14 -16.99 8.88
N TYR A 87 26.15 -16.05 7.94
CA TYR A 87 25.06 -15.07 7.74
C TYR A 87 24.64 -14.90 6.28
N ALA A 88 23.35 -14.66 6.07
CA ALA A 88 22.82 -14.39 4.75
C ALA A 88 23.34 -13.05 4.18
N LYS A 89 24.14 -13.15 3.12
CA LYS A 89 24.69 -12.05 2.32
C LYS A 89 24.31 -12.23 0.86
N VAL A 90 23.87 -11.16 0.21
CA VAL A 90 23.44 -11.18 -1.21
C VAL A 90 24.22 -10.10 -1.96
N LYS A 91 25.20 -10.50 -2.76
CA LYS A 91 26.13 -9.57 -3.42
C LYS A 91 25.99 -9.56 -4.94
N ILE A 92 25.79 -8.37 -5.53
CA ILE A 92 25.91 -8.13 -6.98
C ILE A 92 27.04 -7.14 -7.23
N ASP A 93 27.93 -7.45 -8.18
CA ASP A 93 28.88 -6.49 -8.77
C ASP A 93 28.38 -6.02 -10.15
N ASP A 94 28.73 -4.80 -10.55
CA ASP A 94 28.24 -4.11 -11.75
C ASP A 94 26.70 -4.07 -11.85
N ALA A 95 26.04 -3.78 -10.71
CA ALA A 95 24.59 -3.65 -10.58
C ALA A 95 23.99 -2.73 -11.66
N GLU A 96 22.90 -3.19 -12.30
CA GLU A 96 22.24 -2.53 -13.43
C GLU A 96 23.18 -2.17 -14.62
N GLY A 97 24.34 -2.85 -14.73
CA GLY A 97 25.36 -2.57 -15.73
C GLY A 97 26.24 -1.36 -15.42
N VAL A 98 26.11 -0.76 -14.23
CA VAL A 98 26.90 0.40 -13.81
C VAL A 98 28.28 -0.06 -13.34
N THR A 99 29.27 -0.01 -14.24
CA THR A 99 30.63 -0.51 -13.97
C THR A 99 31.29 0.12 -12.74
N GLY A 100 31.74 -0.72 -11.81
CA GLY A 100 32.31 -0.31 -10.53
C GLY A 100 31.27 0.09 -9.48
N SER A 101 30.02 -0.36 -9.65
CA SER A 101 29.02 -0.42 -8.58
C SER A 101 28.94 -1.84 -7.99
N SER A 102 28.47 -1.97 -6.75
CA SER A 102 28.05 -3.24 -6.16
C SER A 102 27.12 -3.00 -4.98
N TYR A 103 26.30 -3.97 -4.60
CA TYR A 103 25.60 -3.94 -3.30
C TYR A 103 25.66 -5.27 -2.58
N GLU A 104 25.51 -5.22 -1.26
CA GLU A 104 25.41 -6.36 -0.35
C GLU A 104 24.14 -6.24 0.50
N LEU A 105 23.26 -7.24 0.50
CA LEU A 105 22.09 -7.30 1.40
C LEU A 105 22.39 -8.14 2.64
N THR A 106 21.83 -7.74 3.78
CA THR A 106 21.81 -8.49 5.05
C THR A 106 20.42 -8.41 5.69
N PHE A 107 20.01 -9.45 6.41
CA PHE A 107 18.65 -9.65 6.91
C PHE A 107 18.63 -9.81 8.43
N PHE A 108 17.62 -9.25 9.10
CA PHE A 108 17.51 -9.26 10.57
C PHE A 108 16.06 -9.49 11.03
N GLN A 109 15.92 -10.09 12.22
CA GLN A 109 14.73 -10.08 13.07
C GLN A 109 14.98 -9.17 14.29
N GLU A 110 13.94 -8.63 14.93
CA GLU A 110 14.05 -8.06 16.28
C GLU A 110 13.51 -9.09 17.30
N ASN A 111 14.24 -9.34 18.39
CA ASN A 111 13.81 -10.30 19.41
C ASN A 111 12.74 -9.67 20.35
N GLU A 112 12.18 -10.48 21.27
CA GLU A 112 11.19 -10.03 22.28
C GLU A 112 11.65 -8.85 23.17
N GLU A 113 12.94 -8.48 23.14
CA GLU A 113 13.54 -7.39 23.90
C GLU A 113 13.81 -6.13 23.04
N GLY A 114 13.52 -6.18 21.72
CA GLY A 114 13.85 -5.14 20.75
C GLY A 114 15.32 -5.15 20.27
N ASN A 115 16.05 -6.25 20.46
CA ASN A 115 17.41 -6.40 19.99
C ASN A 115 17.43 -7.02 18.58
N ARG A 116 18.12 -6.36 17.64
CA ARG A 116 18.31 -6.87 16.26
C ARG A 116 19.25 -8.09 16.25
N VAL A 117 18.79 -9.18 15.66
CA VAL A 117 19.52 -10.43 15.45
C VAL A 117 19.63 -10.69 13.94
N GLN A 118 20.84 -10.87 13.44
CA GLN A 118 21.09 -11.13 12.02
C GLN A 118 20.77 -12.60 11.68
N LEU A 119 20.17 -12.83 10.51
CA LEU A 119 19.70 -14.14 10.08
C LEU A 119 20.78 -14.93 9.30
N ALA A 120 20.81 -16.23 9.53
CA ALA A 120 21.65 -17.21 8.84
C ALA A 120 20.97 -17.73 7.55
N CYS A 121 21.69 -18.53 6.77
CA CYS A 121 21.22 -19.04 5.48
C CYS A 121 20.05 -20.03 5.60
N ASP A 122 19.97 -20.77 6.71
CA ASP A 122 18.85 -21.63 7.10
C ASP A 122 17.72 -20.86 7.82
N GLY A 123 17.88 -19.54 8.04
CA GLY A 123 16.84 -18.67 8.58
C GLY A 123 15.63 -18.60 7.65
N LEU A 124 14.42 -18.65 8.23
CA LEU A 124 13.18 -18.64 7.47
C LEU A 124 12.91 -17.23 6.91
N LEU A 125 12.35 -17.15 5.70
CA LEU A 125 11.90 -15.87 5.15
C LEU A 125 10.86 -15.16 6.01
N ASN A 126 10.08 -15.92 6.77
CA ASN A 126 9.09 -15.41 7.71
C ASN A 126 9.71 -14.54 8.81
N ASP A 127 10.97 -14.78 9.17
CA ASP A 127 11.66 -14.14 10.29
C ASP A 127 12.32 -12.81 9.88
N VAL A 128 12.29 -12.45 8.59
CA VAL A 128 12.87 -11.19 8.10
C VAL A 128 11.96 -10.00 8.45
N GLU A 129 12.43 -9.14 9.36
CA GLU A 129 11.74 -7.91 9.77
C GLU A 129 12.50 -6.64 9.35
N ILE A 130 13.80 -6.75 9.03
CA ILE A 130 14.62 -5.66 8.46
C ILE A 130 15.51 -6.19 7.34
N ILE A 131 15.49 -5.52 6.20
CA ILE A 131 16.47 -5.66 5.11
C ILE A 131 17.44 -4.47 5.18
N LYS A 132 18.74 -4.75 5.09
CA LYS A 132 19.79 -3.75 5.01
C LYS A 132 20.60 -3.96 3.74
N SER A 133 20.60 -2.97 2.87
CA SER A 133 21.39 -2.94 1.64
C SER A 133 22.56 -1.97 1.77
N VAL A 134 23.77 -2.41 1.43
CA VAL A 134 25.00 -1.62 1.46
C VAL A 134 25.51 -1.45 0.02
N GLY A 135 25.22 -0.29 -0.57
CA GLY A 135 25.63 0.07 -1.93
C GLY A 135 27.01 0.73 -1.96
N THR A 136 27.85 0.27 -2.88
CA THR A 136 29.18 0.80 -3.16
C THR A 136 29.24 1.28 -4.61
N TYR A 137 29.83 2.45 -4.84
CA TYR A 137 30.18 2.92 -6.19
C TYR A 137 31.54 3.62 -6.17
N LYS A 138 32.50 3.09 -6.95
CA LYS A 138 33.88 3.62 -7.06
C LYS A 138 34.53 3.91 -5.69
N GLY A 139 34.31 3.00 -4.73
CA GLY A 139 34.83 3.11 -3.35
C GLY A 139 34.07 4.07 -2.42
N THR A 140 33.01 4.75 -2.89
CA THR A 140 32.06 5.45 -2.02
C THR A 140 31.00 4.46 -1.55
N ILE A 141 30.74 4.38 -0.24
CA ILE A 141 29.79 3.43 0.36
C ILE A 141 28.60 4.18 0.95
N ARG A 142 27.38 3.66 0.76
CA ARG A 142 26.12 4.09 1.39
C ARG A 142 25.34 2.86 1.83
N ALA A 143 24.37 3.06 2.71
CA ALA A 143 23.48 2.00 3.16
C ALA A 143 22.04 2.52 3.27
N VAL A 144 21.10 1.62 3.00
CA VAL A 144 19.65 1.80 3.15
C VAL A 144 19.16 0.66 4.06
N GLU A 145 18.39 0.98 5.09
CA GLU A 145 17.70 0.02 5.95
C GLU A 145 16.19 0.18 5.74
N VAL A 146 15.47 -0.93 5.56
CA VAL A 146 14.02 -0.96 5.32
C VAL A 146 13.38 -1.99 6.25
N SER A 147 12.38 -1.56 7.01
CA SER A 147 11.52 -2.45 7.77
C SER A 147 10.56 -3.21 6.85
N VAL A 148 10.32 -4.48 7.16
CA VAL A 148 9.51 -5.38 6.33
C VAL A 148 8.33 -5.89 7.18
N SER A 149 7.10 -5.59 6.75
CA SER A 149 5.88 -5.71 7.60
C SER A 149 4.80 -6.50 6.86
N ARG A 150 4.30 -7.60 7.44
CA ARG A 150 3.61 -8.67 6.70
C ARG A 150 2.26 -8.28 6.06
N LEU A 151 2.22 -8.41 4.73
CA LEU A 151 1.13 -8.39 3.76
C LEU A 151 -0.17 -9.10 4.19
N GLY A 152 -0.02 -10.22 4.91
CA GLY A 152 -1.10 -11.16 5.17
C GLY A 152 -1.70 -11.75 3.88
N ALA A 153 -2.79 -12.51 4.03
CA ALA A 153 -3.50 -13.14 2.92
C ALA A 153 -4.01 -12.14 1.86
N CYS A 154 -4.20 -10.86 2.22
CA CYS A 154 -4.66 -9.81 1.31
C CYS A 154 -3.58 -9.24 0.39
N LYS A 155 -2.32 -9.70 0.45
CA LYS A 155 -1.24 -9.28 -0.47
C LYS A 155 -1.02 -7.75 -0.53
N GLY A 156 -1.44 -7.02 0.51
CA GLY A 156 -1.35 -5.55 0.60
C GLY A 156 -2.56 -4.78 0.08
N ILE A 157 -3.54 -5.46 -0.52
CA ILE A 157 -4.83 -4.86 -0.86
C ILE A 157 -5.56 -4.57 0.45
N THR A 158 -5.66 -3.30 0.85
CA THR A 158 -6.39 -2.83 2.04
C THR A 158 -7.76 -2.24 1.70
N ARG A 159 -7.96 -1.87 0.44
CA ARG A 159 -9.18 -1.27 -0.11
C ARG A 159 -9.41 -1.78 -1.53
N VAL A 160 -10.67 -1.92 -1.92
CA VAL A 160 -11.10 -2.29 -3.28
C VAL A 160 -12.05 -1.21 -3.80
N PRO A 161 -11.61 -0.35 -4.74
CA PRO A 161 -12.48 0.61 -5.39
C PRO A 161 -13.56 -0.11 -6.19
N TYR A 162 -14.81 0.09 -5.81
CA TYR A 162 -15.96 -0.54 -6.46
C TYR A 162 -17.22 0.27 -6.12
N ASP A 163 -18.09 0.47 -7.11
CA ASP A 163 -19.26 1.33 -6.97
C ASP A 163 -20.22 0.79 -5.89
N GLY A 164 -20.94 1.69 -5.22
CA GLY A 164 -21.80 1.34 -4.08
C GLY A 164 -21.08 0.87 -2.81
N GLY A 165 -19.74 0.91 -2.75
CA GLY A 165 -19.00 0.66 -1.50
C GLY A 165 -19.33 1.66 -0.39
N PRO A 166 -19.35 1.26 0.89
CA PRO A 166 -19.81 2.13 1.99
C PRO A 166 -18.84 3.27 2.35
N HIS A 167 -17.62 3.28 1.81
CA HIS A 167 -16.62 4.31 2.06
C HIS A 167 -16.31 5.13 0.80
N VAL A 168 -16.00 6.41 0.97
CA VAL A 168 -15.79 7.36 -0.14
C VAL A 168 -14.47 8.10 0.06
N ASP A 169 -13.58 8.07 -0.94
CA ASP A 169 -12.37 8.90 -0.94
C ASP A 169 -12.68 10.33 -1.45
N ALA A 170 -11.76 11.28 -1.24
CA ALA A 170 -11.96 12.72 -1.50
C ALA A 170 -12.13 13.13 -2.99
N GLY A 171 -12.44 12.18 -3.87
CA GLY A 171 -12.80 12.35 -5.28
C GLY A 171 -14.05 11.54 -5.68
N GLU A 172 -14.93 11.21 -4.74
CA GLU A 172 -16.23 10.52 -4.93
C GLU A 172 -16.14 9.06 -5.42
N ASN A 173 -14.95 8.46 -5.45
CA ASN A 173 -14.80 7.00 -5.67
C ASN A 173 -15.20 6.21 -4.41
N PHE A 174 -16.18 5.33 -4.57
CA PHE A 174 -16.60 4.35 -3.56
C PHE A 174 -15.59 3.20 -3.42
N TYR A 175 -15.45 2.65 -2.21
CA TYR A 175 -14.64 1.46 -1.94
C TYR A 175 -15.14 0.61 -0.76
N TYR A 176 -14.72 -0.66 -0.78
CA TYR A 176 -14.82 -1.61 0.33
C TYR A 176 -13.44 -1.76 0.98
N ASN A 177 -13.39 -2.04 2.28
CA ASN A 177 -12.15 -2.47 2.93
C ASN A 177 -11.96 -3.99 2.76
N THR A 178 -10.74 -4.46 3.01
CA THR A 178 -10.44 -5.89 3.07
C THR A 178 -10.11 -6.34 4.48
N VAL A 179 -10.18 -7.65 4.71
CA VAL A 179 -9.72 -8.29 5.94
C VAL A 179 -9.03 -9.62 5.62
N ALA A 180 -7.87 -9.86 6.23
CA ALA A 180 -7.14 -11.12 6.14
C ALA A 180 -7.53 -12.00 7.31
N ILE A 181 -8.11 -13.18 7.03
CA ILE A 181 -8.49 -14.16 8.06
C ILE A 181 -7.85 -15.50 7.68
N GLY A 182 -6.90 -15.95 8.50
CA GLY A 182 -6.07 -17.13 8.22
C GLY A 182 -5.27 -16.99 6.91
N SER A 183 -5.55 -17.89 5.97
CA SER A 183 -4.95 -17.91 4.62
C SER A 183 -5.75 -17.15 3.57
N GLN A 184 -6.91 -16.59 3.91
CA GLN A 184 -7.86 -15.99 2.98
C GLN A 184 -7.96 -14.46 3.14
N CYS A 185 -8.26 -13.78 2.04
CA CYS A 185 -8.61 -12.36 2.05
C CYS A 185 -10.05 -12.18 1.62
N TRP A 186 -10.78 -11.38 2.38
CA TRP A 186 -12.22 -11.16 2.23
C TRP A 186 -12.53 -9.67 2.12
N LEU A 187 -13.65 -9.33 1.47
CA LEU A 187 -14.24 -8.00 1.66
C LEU A 187 -14.79 -7.88 3.08
N LYS A 188 -14.52 -6.75 3.72
CA LYS A 188 -14.89 -6.48 5.10
C LYS A 188 -16.37 -6.12 5.25
N GLU A 189 -16.94 -5.41 4.27
CA GLU A 189 -18.35 -5.04 4.26
C GLU A 189 -19.15 -5.88 3.23
N ASN A 190 -20.46 -5.99 3.44
CA ASN A 190 -21.38 -6.62 2.48
C ASN A 190 -21.55 -5.74 1.24
N LEU A 191 -21.67 -6.33 0.05
CA LEU A 191 -21.92 -5.59 -1.18
C LEU A 191 -23.22 -4.76 -1.10
N ASN A 192 -23.19 -3.55 -1.64
CA ASN A 192 -24.33 -2.62 -1.71
C ASN A 192 -24.50 -2.01 -3.13
N ILE A 193 -24.08 -2.75 -4.15
CA ILE A 193 -24.07 -2.35 -5.56
C ILE A 193 -25.43 -2.53 -6.25
N GLY A 194 -25.67 -1.78 -7.34
CA GLY A 194 -26.85 -1.95 -8.19
C GLY A 194 -28.10 -1.22 -7.71
N ASP A 195 -29.17 -1.31 -8.52
CA ASP A 195 -30.44 -0.61 -8.30
C ASP A 195 -31.22 -1.21 -7.13
N PHE A 196 -31.70 -0.37 -6.20
CA PHE A 196 -32.70 -0.80 -5.22
C PHE A 196 -34.05 -1.13 -5.89
N ARG A 197 -34.60 -2.31 -5.58
CA ARG A 197 -35.96 -2.74 -5.98
C ARG A 197 -36.90 -2.78 -4.78
N ASN A 198 -37.97 -1.97 -4.83
CA ASN A 198 -39.04 -1.98 -3.83
C ASN A 198 -40.21 -2.94 -4.16
N THR A 199 -40.15 -3.61 -5.32
CA THR A 199 -41.09 -4.66 -5.73
C THR A 199 -40.41 -6.02 -5.69
N LEU A 200 -40.92 -6.88 -4.80
CA LEU A 200 -40.44 -8.22 -4.57
C LEU A 200 -40.92 -9.18 -5.69
N LEU A 201 -40.02 -10.02 -6.20
CA LEU A 201 -40.31 -11.08 -7.19
C LEU A 201 -40.84 -10.57 -8.55
N GLY A 202 -40.01 -9.77 -9.23
CA GLY A 202 -40.09 -9.59 -10.68
C GLY A 202 -39.34 -10.71 -11.43
N ALA A 203 -39.43 -10.72 -12.76
CA ALA A 203 -38.46 -11.46 -13.57
C ALA A 203 -37.19 -10.61 -13.67
N GLN A 204 -36.21 -10.87 -12.80
CA GLN A 204 -34.95 -10.12 -12.77
C GLN A 204 -34.14 -10.39 -14.04
N GLU A 205 -33.30 -9.42 -14.44
CA GLU A 205 -32.34 -9.65 -15.51
C GLU A 205 -31.13 -10.41 -14.98
N SER A 206 -31.04 -11.70 -15.30
CA SER A 206 -29.94 -12.59 -14.89
C SER A 206 -28.66 -12.33 -15.69
N ASN A 207 -28.07 -11.15 -15.51
CA ASN A 207 -26.80 -10.70 -16.09
C ASN A 207 -26.17 -9.56 -15.24
N CYS A 208 -24.85 -9.38 -15.27
CA CYS A 208 -24.18 -8.32 -14.50
C CYS A 208 -24.40 -6.87 -15.02
N SER A 209 -25.25 -6.62 -16.02
CA SER A 209 -25.40 -5.28 -16.63
C SER A 209 -26.44 -4.41 -15.94
N ASN A 210 -27.41 -5.03 -15.27
CA ASN A 210 -28.52 -4.36 -14.57
C ASN A 210 -28.73 -5.00 -13.18
N ILE A 211 -27.70 -4.96 -12.33
CA ILE A 211 -27.70 -5.63 -11.02
C ILE A 211 -28.80 -5.04 -10.12
N GLU A 212 -29.65 -5.90 -9.56
CA GLU A 212 -30.76 -5.54 -8.68
C GLU A 212 -30.48 -5.95 -7.21
N LYS A 213 -30.73 -5.04 -6.26
CA LYS A 213 -30.63 -5.28 -4.82
C LYS A 213 -31.95 -5.06 -4.08
N TYR A 214 -32.17 -5.85 -3.04
CA TYR A 214 -33.20 -5.61 -2.02
C TYR A 214 -32.56 -5.00 -0.76
N CYS A 215 -33.12 -3.90 -0.26
CA CYS A 215 -32.74 -3.30 1.01
C CYS A 215 -33.76 -3.71 2.09
N TYR A 216 -33.31 -4.01 3.32
CA TYR A 216 -34.16 -4.65 4.32
C TYR A 216 -35.44 -3.83 4.60
N GLY A 217 -36.59 -4.50 4.57
CA GLY A 217 -37.89 -3.87 4.80
C GLY A 217 -38.44 -3.06 3.63
N ASN A 218 -37.79 -3.07 2.46
CA ASN A 218 -37.98 -2.13 1.35
C ASN A 218 -37.64 -0.67 1.73
N ASP A 219 -36.62 -0.47 2.56
CA ASP A 219 -36.11 0.84 2.95
C ASP A 219 -34.65 0.97 2.51
N GLU A 220 -34.35 1.98 1.70
CA GLU A 220 -33.03 2.17 1.07
C GLU A 220 -31.97 2.59 2.10
N GLU A 221 -32.35 3.28 3.18
CA GLU A 221 -31.41 3.67 4.26
C GLU A 221 -30.85 2.44 5.01
N ASN A 222 -31.53 1.29 4.95
CA ASN A 222 -30.99 0.03 5.52
C ASN A 222 -29.86 -0.56 4.65
N CYS A 223 -29.83 -0.30 3.34
CA CYS A 223 -28.73 -0.76 2.48
C CYS A 223 -27.39 -0.13 2.89
N ASP A 224 -27.40 1.15 3.28
CA ASP A 224 -26.21 1.88 3.74
C ASP A 224 -25.68 1.36 5.09
N SER A 225 -26.53 0.69 5.88
CA SER A 225 -26.19 0.16 7.20
C SER A 225 -25.82 -1.34 7.20
N TYR A 226 -26.40 -2.13 6.29
CA TYR A 226 -26.32 -3.60 6.32
C TYR A 226 -25.83 -4.24 5.01
N GLY A 227 -25.72 -3.46 3.94
CA GLY A 227 -25.52 -3.94 2.57
C GLY A 227 -26.82 -4.34 1.86
N GLY A 228 -26.69 -4.69 0.59
CA GLY A 228 -27.77 -5.22 -0.24
C GLY A 228 -28.01 -6.71 -0.02
N LEU A 229 -29.26 -7.13 -0.23
CA LEU A 229 -29.67 -8.54 -0.30
C LEU A 229 -29.94 -8.89 -1.77
N TYR A 230 -29.26 -9.90 -2.28
CA TYR A 230 -29.26 -10.29 -3.70
C TYR A 230 -29.89 -11.67 -3.88
N GLN A 231 -30.74 -11.83 -4.91
CA GLN A 231 -31.19 -13.17 -5.31
C GLN A 231 -30.04 -13.96 -5.93
N TRP A 232 -30.18 -15.28 -6.02
CA TRP A 232 -29.10 -16.15 -6.50
C TRP A 232 -28.65 -15.84 -7.93
N ASP A 233 -29.60 -15.69 -8.84
CA ASP A 233 -29.36 -15.43 -10.26
C ASP A 233 -28.73 -14.05 -10.50
N GLN A 234 -29.05 -13.06 -9.65
CA GLN A 234 -28.29 -11.81 -9.56
C GLN A 234 -26.86 -12.09 -9.09
N THR A 235 -26.70 -12.75 -7.95
CA THR A 235 -25.41 -13.01 -7.28
C THR A 235 -24.37 -13.66 -8.20
N VAL A 236 -24.81 -14.61 -9.03
CA VAL A 236 -23.96 -15.32 -10.01
C VAL A 236 -24.15 -14.83 -11.45
N CYS A 237 -24.82 -13.70 -11.66
CA CYS A 237 -25.10 -13.09 -12.97
C CYS A 237 -25.69 -14.05 -14.03
N GLY A 238 -26.51 -15.01 -13.61
CA GLY A 238 -27.09 -16.04 -14.48
C GLY A 238 -26.11 -17.12 -14.96
N GLU A 239 -24.88 -17.18 -14.43
CA GLU A 239 -23.91 -18.22 -14.80
C GLU A 239 -24.34 -19.62 -14.33
N ASN A 240 -24.21 -20.59 -15.22
CA ASN A 240 -24.38 -22.00 -14.91
C ASN A 240 -23.05 -22.57 -14.38
N ILE A 241 -22.81 -22.40 -13.08
CA ILE A 241 -21.61 -22.87 -12.37
C ILE A 241 -21.52 -24.41 -12.45
N PRO A 242 -20.57 -25.00 -13.21
CA PRO A 242 -20.43 -26.45 -13.28
C PRO A 242 -19.71 -26.96 -12.02
N GLY A 243 -20.24 -28.00 -11.38
CA GLY A 243 -19.48 -28.75 -10.37
C GLY A 243 -19.15 -28.01 -9.07
N ASN A 244 -19.83 -26.90 -8.75
CA ASN A 244 -19.57 -26.03 -7.59
C ASN A 244 -18.18 -25.34 -7.62
N GLU A 245 -17.73 -24.92 -8.80
CA GLU A 245 -16.55 -24.05 -8.97
C GLU A 245 -16.82 -22.60 -8.51
N ARG A 246 -15.76 -21.81 -8.28
CA ARG A 246 -15.90 -20.37 -7.99
C ARG A 246 -16.32 -19.59 -9.26
N THR A 247 -17.06 -18.50 -9.07
CA THR A 247 -17.38 -17.49 -10.10
C THR A 247 -17.02 -16.10 -9.57
N GLN A 248 -16.80 -15.12 -10.45
CA GLN A 248 -16.78 -13.70 -10.07
C GLN A 248 -18.19 -13.22 -9.68
N GLY A 249 -19.23 -13.59 -10.44
CA GLY A 249 -20.60 -13.09 -10.21
C GLY A 249 -20.64 -11.57 -10.09
N ILE A 250 -21.30 -11.06 -9.04
CA ILE A 250 -21.38 -9.62 -8.71
C ILE A 250 -20.18 -9.07 -7.92
N CYS A 251 -19.06 -9.79 -7.84
CA CYS A 251 -17.87 -9.31 -7.17
C CYS A 251 -17.02 -8.37 -8.06
N PRO A 252 -16.17 -7.51 -7.46
CA PRO A 252 -15.16 -6.75 -8.18
C PRO A 252 -14.23 -7.65 -9.02
N ASP A 253 -13.59 -7.10 -10.05
CA ASP A 253 -12.63 -7.85 -10.88
C ASP A 253 -11.51 -8.48 -10.04
N GLY A 254 -11.31 -9.79 -10.21
CA GLY A 254 -10.33 -10.58 -9.44
C GLY A 254 -10.80 -10.98 -8.03
N TRP A 255 -12.05 -10.71 -7.67
CA TRP A 255 -12.74 -11.22 -6.49
C TRP A 255 -13.83 -12.22 -6.91
N GLU A 256 -14.08 -13.22 -6.06
CA GLU A 256 -14.93 -14.37 -6.39
C GLU A 256 -16.03 -14.54 -5.32
N ILE A 257 -17.18 -15.08 -5.72
CA ILE A 257 -18.23 -15.56 -4.81
C ILE A 257 -17.69 -16.79 -4.06
N PRO A 258 -17.58 -16.74 -2.73
CA PRO A 258 -16.94 -17.79 -1.92
C PRO A 258 -17.64 -19.13 -2.07
N THR A 259 -16.89 -20.22 -2.12
CA THR A 259 -17.45 -21.57 -2.08
C THR A 259 -17.87 -21.98 -0.65
N ASP A 260 -18.61 -23.08 -0.57
CA ASP A 260 -18.82 -23.83 0.67
C ASP A 260 -17.48 -24.13 1.38
N GLU A 261 -16.46 -24.54 0.61
CA GLU A 261 -15.12 -24.86 1.09
C GLU A 261 -14.37 -23.62 1.59
N ASP A 262 -14.55 -22.46 0.95
CA ASP A 262 -13.99 -21.20 1.42
C ASP A 262 -14.52 -20.82 2.81
N PHE A 263 -15.82 -21.04 3.05
CA PHE A 263 -16.38 -20.86 4.39
C PHE A 263 -15.90 -21.90 5.39
N ARG A 264 -15.65 -23.16 4.98
CA ARG A 264 -15.09 -24.20 5.87
C ARG A 264 -13.69 -23.86 6.35
N ILE A 265 -12.82 -23.40 5.45
CA ILE A 265 -11.45 -22.97 5.80
C ILE A 265 -11.48 -21.83 6.82
N LEU A 266 -12.39 -20.87 6.63
CA LEU A 266 -12.65 -19.76 7.57
C LEU A 266 -13.18 -20.25 8.93
N GLU A 267 -14.20 -21.11 8.91
CA GLU A 267 -14.85 -21.72 10.08
C GLU A 267 -13.87 -22.53 10.92
N GLN A 268 -13.08 -23.38 10.29
CA GLN A 268 -12.08 -24.23 10.94
C GLN A 268 -10.94 -23.39 11.53
N PHE A 269 -10.44 -22.37 10.82
CA PHE A 269 -9.43 -21.45 11.34
C PHE A 269 -9.90 -20.69 12.60
N LEU A 270 -11.15 -20.21 12.61
CA LEU A 270 -11.71 -19.45 13.73
C LEU A 270 -12.20 -20.33 14.90
N ALA A 271 -12.58 -21.58 14.64
CA ALA A 271 -12.83 -22.59 15.67
C ALA A 271 -11.53 -23.05 16.37
N GLY A 272 -10.40 -23.02 15.66
CA GLY A 272 -9.07 -23.27 16.20
C GLY A 272 -8.90 -24.70 16.72
N SER A 273 -8.80 -24.86 18.05
CA SER A 273 -8.65 -26.18 18.69
C SER A 273 -9.98 -26.90 18.99
N ASN A 274 -11.12 -26.27 18.70
CA ASN A 274 -12.43 -26.88 18.90
C ASN A 274 -12.77 -27.81 17.73
N SER A 275 -13.60 -28.83 17.98
CA SER A 275 -14.17 -29.64 16.90
C SER A 275 -15.14 -28.82 16.07
N CYS A 276 -14.87 -28.69 14.78
CA CYS A 276 -15.74 -28.15 13.74
C CYS A 276 -15.99 -29.29 12.75
N ASP A 277 -17.22 -29.81 12.68
CA ASP A 277 -17.60 -30.90 11.77
C ASP A 277 -18.15 -30.31 10.46
N GLU A 278 -17.24 -30.00 9.54
CA GLU A 278 -17.52 -29.19 8.34
C GLU A 278 -18.43 -29.87 7.29
N ASP A 279 -18.61 -31.18 7.38
CA ASP A 279 -19.59 -31.97 6.61
C ASP A 279 -20.99 -31.99 7.27
N ARG A 280 -21.13 -31.49 8.50
CA ARG A 280 -22.36 -31.57 9.28
C ARG A 280 -23.24 -30.33 9.08
N GLY A 281 -24.26 -30.48 8.24
CA GLY A 281 -25.32 -29.47 8.12
C GLY A 281 -26.01 -29.17 9.47
N GLY A 282 -26.21 -27.88 9.75
CA GLY A 282 -26.63 -27.37 11.06
C GLY A 282 -25.64 -26.39 11.67
N LEU A 283 -25.81 -26.11 12.97
CA LEU A 283 -24.94 -25.27 13.79
C LEU A 283 -23.71 -26.04 14.28
N ASP A 284 -22.51 -25.56 13.97
CA ASP A 284 -21.23 -26.09 14.47
C ASP A 284 -20.12 -24.99 14.50
N CYS A 285 -18.87 -25.37 14.74
CA CYS A 285 -17.67 -24.52 14.59
C CYS A 285 -17.57 -23.32 15.55
N ASN A 286 -18.10 -23.46 16.77
CA ASN A 286 -17.97 -22.47 17.84
C ASN A 286 -16.48 -22.19 18.19
N PRO A 287 -16.01 -20.94 18.32
CA PRO A 287 -16.77 -19.68 18.37
C PRO A 287 -16.68 -18.84 17.08
N ALA A 288 -16.51 -19.45 15.89
CA ALA A 288 -16.30 -18.72 14.64
C ALA A 288 -17.38 -17.65 14.34
N GLY A 289 -18.65 -18.00 14.51
CA GLY A 289 -19.78 -17.08 14.35
C GLY A 289 -19.84 -15.99 15.42
N MET A 290 -19.17 -16.18 16.56
CA MET A 290 -18.98 -15.13 17.55
C MET A 290 -17.91 -14.12 17.13
N ILE A 291 -16.82 -14.60 16.51
CA ILE A 291 -15.66 -13.81 16.09
C ILE A 291 -15.94 -13.00 14.81
N LEU A 292 -16.65 -13.57 13.83
CA LEU A 292 -16.96 -12.88 12.57
C LEU A 292 -17.82 -11.61 12.74
N ARG A 293 -18.50 -11.46 13.87
CA ARG A 293 -19.27 -10.24 14.22
C ARG A 293 -18.41 -9.14 14.83
N ASP A 294 -17.12 -9.39 15.04
CA ASP A 294 -16.19 -8.37 15.50
C ASP A 294 -15.73 -7.50 14.33
N SER A 295 -15.51 -6.22 14.64
CA SER A 295 -15.08 -5.18 13.72
C SER A 295 -13.66 -5.37 13.18
N ASP A 296 -12.87 -6.27 13.77
CA ASP A 296 -11.57 -6.70 13.23
C ASP A 296 -11.68 -7.88 12.22
N HIS A 297 -12.89 -8.43 12.01
CA HIS A 297 -13.18 -9.55 11.12
C HIS A 297 -14.20 -9.16 10.03
N PHE A 298 -15.34 -9.84 9.93
CA PHE A 298 -16.38 -9.56 8.94
C PHE A 298 -17.30 -8.40 9.33
N ASP A 299 -17.24 -7.89 10.58
CA ASP A 299 -18.12 -6.83 11.07
C ASP A 299 -19.61 -7.13 10.76
N ALA A 300 -20.03 -8.38 11.00
CA ALA A 300 -21.36 -8.87 10.60
C ALA A 300 -22.49 -8.21 11.44
N HIS A 301 -23.17 -7.22 10.85
CA HIS A 301 -24.18 -6.36 11.48
C HIS A 301 -25.57 -7.00 11.63
N MET A 302 -25.76 -8.26 11.23
CA MET A 302 -27.02 -9.00 11.26
C MET A 302 -28.07 -8.40 10.32
N ALA A 303 -27.71 -8.29 9.04
CA ALA A 303 -28.55 -7.77 7.95
C ALA A 303 -29.91 -8.47 7.75
N GLY A 304 -30.14 -9.61 8.41
CA GLY A 304 -31.30 -10.47 8.18
C GLY A 304 -31.20 -11.21 6.85
N ASN A 305 -32.36 -11.46 6.25
CA ASN A 305 -32.50 -11.98 4.89
C ASN A 305 -33.86 -11.61 4.29
N PHE A 306 -34.06 -11.91 3.01
CA PHE A 306 -35.37 -11.96 2.36
C PHE A 306 -35.69 -13.40 1.94
N SER A 307 -36.85 -13.91 2.35
CA SER A 307 -37.28 -15.29 2.12
C SER A 307 -38.79 -15.36 1.93
N SER A 308 -39.26 -16.21 1.02
CA SER A 308 -40.68 -16.58 0.90
C SER A 308 -41.69 -15.42 0.72
N GLY A 309 -41.24 -14.21 0.36
CA GLY A 309 -42.06 -13.00 0.27
C GLY A 309 -41.94 -12.02 1.45
N SER A 310 -41.14 -12.34 2.47
CA SER A 310 -40.94 -11.55 3.69
C SER A 310 -39.46 -11.24 3.98
N PHE A 311 -39.21 -10.12 4.65
CA PHE A 311 -37.93 -9.83 5.28
C PHE A 311 -37.89 -10.43 6.70
N GLU A 312 -36.79 -11.10 7.04
CA GLU A 312 -36.67 -11.93 8.24
C GLU A 312 -35.31 -11.69 8.96
N ASP A 313 -35.31 -11.81 10.29
CA ASP A 313 -34.11 -11.87 11.15
C ASP A 313 -33.14 -10.66 11.21
N LEU A 314 -33.54 -9.44 10.85
CA LEU A 314 -32.72 -8.23 11.13
C LEU A 314 -32.35 -8.12 12.61
N GLY A 315 -31.06 -7.92 12.91
CA GLY A 315 -30.52 -7.90 14.27
C GLY A 315 -30.40 -9.28 14.95
N ILE A 316 -30.86 -10.35 14.28
CA ILE A 316 -30.90 -11.72 14.79
C ILE A 316 -29.90 -12.61 14.04
N SER A 317 -29.84 -12.50 12.71
CA SER A 317 -28.89 -13.25 11.90
C SER A 317 -28.36 -12.47 10.70
N GLU A 318 -27.25 -12.93 10.13
CA GLU A 318 -26.77 -12.55 8.81
C GLU A 318 -26.58 -13.81 7.98
N SER A 319 -26.99 -13.80 6.71
CA SER A 319 -26.86 -14.96 5.83
C SER A 319 -26.13 -14.61 4.55
N TYR A 320 -25.16 -15.45 4.17
CA TYR A 320 -24.36 -15.30 2.95
C TYR A 320 -24.65 -16.42 1.95
N TRP A 321 -24.68 -16.09 0.66
CA TRP A 321 -24.59 -17.08 -0.41
C TRP A 321 -23.20 -17.72 -0.48
N THR A 322 -23.15 -18.97 -0.95
CA THR A 322 -21.91 -19.61 -1.44
C THR A 322 -22.12 -20.10 -2.87
N SER A 323 -21.04 -20.21 -3.66
CA SER A 323 -21.10 -20.64 -5.08
C SER A 323 -21.54 -22.11 -5.29
N ASN A 324 -21.86 -22.85 -4.22
CA ASN A 324 -22.20 -24.28 -4.25
C ASN A 324 -23.71 -24.55 -4.14
N PHE A 325 -24.21 -25.58 -4.83
CA PHE A 325 -25.59 -26.08 -4.71
C PHE A 325 -25.75 -27.22 -3.70
N ASP A 326 -26.89 -27.27 -2.99
CA ASP A 326 -27.34 -28.36 -2.09
C ASP A 326 -28.48 -29.20 -2.72
N GLY A 327 -28.79 -28.98 -4.01
CA GLY A 327 -29.90 -29.62 -4.69
C GLY A 327 -30.13 -29.09 -6.12
N ALA A 328 -31.36 -29.22 -6.61
CA ALA A 328 -31.75 -28.71 -7.93
C ALA A 328 -32.07 -27.20 -7.94
N ASP A 329 -32.66 -26.69 -6.84
CA ASP A 329 -33.19 -25.33 -6.72
C ASP A 329 -32.75 -24.64 -5.40
N GLU A 330 -31.69 -25.17 -4.76
CA GLU A 330 -31.16 -24.68 -3.47
C GLU A 330 -29.63 -24.48 -3.54
N SER A 331 -29.16 -23.30 -3.12
CA SER A 331 -27.75 -22.99 -2.90
C SER A 331 -27.40 -23.14 -1.42
N ILE A 332 -26.17 -23.55 -1.12
CA ILE A 332 -25.64 -23.62 0.24
C ILE A 332 -25.44 -22.19 0.75
N LYS A 333 -26.04 -21.86 1.89
CA LYS A 333 -25.77 -20.64 2.64
C LYS A 333 -24.99 -20.90 3.92
N ARG A 334 -24.37 -19.84 4.44
CA ARG A 334 -23.94 -19.73 5.84
C ARG A 334 -24.78 -18.71 6.58
N THR A 335 -25.13 -19.00 7.83
CA THR A 335 -25.83 -18.05 8.71
C THR A 335 -25.09 -17.88 10.03
N ILE A 336 -24.75 -16.62 10.34
CA ILE A 336 -24.21 -16.17 11.62
C ILE A 336 -25.38 -15.62 12.46
N PHE A 337 -25.37 -15.81 13.79
CA PHE A 337 -26.43 -15.32 14.69
C PHE A 337 -25.89 -14.37 15.77
N SER A 338 -26.70 -13.40 16.20
CA SER A 338 -26.34 -12.49 17.30
C SER A 338 -26.29 -13.18 18.68
N ALA A 339 -26.98 -14.31 18.84
CA ALA A 339 -27.06 -15.06 20.10
C ALA A 339 -26.11 -16.27 20.24
N HIS A 340 -25.42 -16.68 19.17
CA HIS A 340 -24.62 -17.92 19.13
C HIS A 340 -23.18 -17.68 18.67
N GLY A 341 -22.27 -18.60 19.03
CA GLY A 341 -20.89 -18.62 18.54
C GLY A 341 -20.68 -19.57 17.36
N ASP A 342 -21.66 -20.42 17.12
CA ASP A 342 -21.75 -21.42 16.06
C ASP A 342 -22.23 -20.77 14.75
N ILE A 343 -21.88 -21.36 13.60
CA ILE A 343 -22.35 -20.96 12.27
C ILE A 343 -23.25 -22.07 11.73
N ASP A 344 -24.36 -21.70 11.09
CA ASP A 344 -25.33 -22.64 10.52
C ASP A 344 -25.12 -22.84 9.01
N ARG A 345 -24.83 -24.08 8.60
CA ARG A 345 -24.73 -24.50 7.19
C ARG A 345 -25.99 -25.23 6.74
N LYS A 346 -26.69 -24.69 5.74
CA LYS A 346 -27.88 -25.30 5.11
C LYS A 346 -28.04 -24.87 3.65
N GLY A 347 -28.69 -25.68 2.82
CA GLY A 347 -29.37 -25.23 1.61
C GLY A 347 -30.45 -24.18 1.89
N LEU A 348 -30.65 -23.26 0.93
CA LEU A 348 -31.79 -22.34 0.85
C LEU A 348 -32.20 -22.16 -0.61
N SER A 349 -33.50 -22.01 -0.87
CA SER A 349 -33.99 -21.82 -2.24
C SER A 349 -33.41 -20.56 -2.88
N VAL A 350 -32.97 -20.70 -4.13
CA VAL A 350 -32.40 -19.63 -4.98
C VAL A 350 -33.30 -18.39 -5.15
N ASN A 351 -34.59 -18.51 -4.81
CA ASN A 351 -35.59 -17.44 -4.83
C ASN A 351 -35.56 -16.52 -3.59
N SER A 352 -34.76 -16.84 -2.56
CA SER A 352 -34.46 -15.93 -1.44
C SER A 352 -33.49 -14.82 -1.88
N ALA A 353 -33.29 -13.79 -1.05
CA ALA A 353 -32.20 -12.83 -1.23
C ALA A 353 -31.35 -12.72 0.05
N LEU A 354 -30.04 -12.86 -0.10
CA LEU A 354 -29.05 -12.91 0.99
C LEU A 354 -27.96 -11.85 0.80
N SER A 355 -27.20 -11.54 1.85
CA SER A 355 -26.02 -10.69 1.75
C SER A 355 -24.94 -11.38 0.91
N VAL A 356 -24.14 -10.59 0.18
CA VAL A 356 -23.01 -11.10 -0.63
C VAL A 356 -21.71 -10.46 -0.14
N ARG A 357 -20.68 -11.30 -0.02
CA ARG A 357 -19.38 -10.97 0.55
C ARG A 357 -18.31 -11.75 -0.21
N CYS A 358 -17.38 -11.05 -0.86
CA CYS A 358 -16.45 -11.66 -1.80
C CYS A 358 -15.14 -12.12 -1.13
N ILE A 359 -14.53 -13.15 -1.71
CA ILE A 359 -13.18 -13.63 -1.37
C ILE A 359 -12.20 -13.28 -2.51
N LEU A 360 -10.93 -13.07 -2.20
CA LEU A 360 -9.90 -12.82 -3.21
C LEU A 360 -9.71 -14.05 -4.12
N GLY A 361 -9.65 -13.81 -5.42
CA GLY A 361 -9.72 -14.87 -6.42
C GLY A 361 -8.52 -15.81 -6.45
N SER A 362 -8.79 -17.08 -6.72
CA SER A 362 -7.77 -18.15 -6.78
C SER A 362 -7.17 -18.30 -8.17
N SER A 363 -7.99 -18.10 -9.21
CA SER A 363 -7.61 -18.05 -10.63
C SER A 363 -7.31 -16.63 -11.09
N CYS A 364 -6.58 -15.87 -10.27
CA CYS A 364 -6.25 -14.48 -10.57
C CYS A 364 -5.28 -14.41 -11.78
N THR A 365 -5.76 -14.02 -12.97
CA THR A 365 -4.92 -13.89 -14.17
C THR A 365 -4.01 -12.66 -14.06
N PRO A 366 -2.67 -12.81 -14.12
CA PRO A 366 -1.73 -11.70 -13.93
C PRO A 366 -2.04 -10.48 -14.84
N VAL A 367 -2.39 -9.34 -14.23
CA VAL A 367 -2.55 -8.07 -14.93
C VAL A 367 -1.31 -7.24 -14.68
N ASP A 368 -0.45 -7.13 -15.69
CA ASP A 368 0.71 -6.24 -15.63
C ASP A 368 0.25 -4.78 -15.49
N GLY A 369 0.89 -4.04 -14.59
CA GLY A 369 0.58 -2.66 -14.29
C GLY A 369 0.89 -1.73 -15.46
N GLY A 370 -0.09 -0.90 -15.80
CA GLY A 370 0.05 0.14 -16.81
C GLY A 370 0.16 1.53 -16.18
N VAL A 371 1.08 2.33 -16.71
CA VAL A 371 1.27 3.71 -16.26
C VAL A 371 0.10 4.62 -16.69
N SER A 372 -0.29 5.53 -15.80
CA SER A 372 -1.17 6.64 -16.12
C SER A 372 -0.51 7.58 -17.14
N GLY A 373 -1.31 8.48 -17.71
CA GLY A 373 -0.75 9.71 -18.29
C GLY A 373 0.07 10.47 -17.24
N TRP A 374 1.12 11.16 -17.69
CA TRP A 374 1.87 12.09 -16.84
C TRP A 374 0.99 13.23 -16.34
N GLY A 375 1.07 13.54 -15.05
CA GLY A 375 0.53 14.77 -14.50
C GLY A 375 1.26 16.02 -14.99
N ASP A 376 0.71 17.18 -14.67
CA ASP A 376 1.32 18.48 -14.97
C ASP A 376 2.61 18.72 -14.18
N TRP A 377 3.46 19.59 -14.72
CA TRP A 377 4.70 20.03 -14.07
C TRP A 377 4.41 21.01 -12.92
N TYR A 378 4.82 20.64 -11.71
CA TYR A 378 4.83 21.53 -10.55
C TYR A 378 6.27 21.89 -10.14
N ASP A 379 6.40 23.02 -9.44
CA ASP A 379 7.69 23.48 -8.92
C ASP A 379 8.04 22.74 -7.62
N VAL A 380 9.23 22.12 -7.58
CA VAL A 380 9.79 21.46 -6.38
C VAL A 380 10.63 22.44 -5.56
N THR A 381 11.27 23.40 -6.25
CA THR A 381 12.00 24.50 -5.63
C THR A 381 11.47 25.82 -6.17
N GLU A 382 11.55 26.84 -5.33
CA GLU A 382 11.60 28.22 -5.80
C GLU A 382 12.81 28.44 -6.73
N TRP A 383 12.83 29.61 -7.38
CA TRP A 383 14.02 30.07 -8.10
C TRP A 383 15.21 30.26 -7.16
N SER A 384 16.38 29.81 -7.61
CA SER A 384 17.67 30.18 -6.99
C SER A 384 17.89 31.69 -7.03
N GLU A 385 18.81 32.17 -6.19
CA GLU A 385 19.45 33.46 -6.47
C GLU A 385 20.14 33.43 -7.83
N CYS A 386 20.32 34.60 -8.44
CA CYS A 386 21.01 34.72 -9.72
C CYS A 386 22.52 34.50 -9.52
N SER A 387 23.16 33.74 -10.41
CA SER A 387 24.60 33.42 -10.33
C SER A 387 25.50 34.65 -10.31
N GLU A 388 25.04 35.76 -10.90
CA GLU A 388 25.75 37.03 -10.96
C GLU A 388 24.85 38.19 -10.54
N SER A 389 25.44 39.22 -9.93
CA SER A 389 24.70 40.42 -9.49
C SER A 389 24.47 41.46 -10.62
N CYS A 390 25.19 41.31 -11.74
CA CYS A 390 25.12 42.16 -12.92
C CYS A 390 25.78 41.44 -14.12
N GLY A 391 25.67 42.01 -15.32
CA GLY A 391 26.36 41.53 -16.52
C GLY A 391 25.69 40.36 -17.24
N GLY A 392 24.59 39.84 -16.69
CA GLY A 392 23.95 38.60 -17.13
C GLY A 392 24.45 37.40 -16.31
N GLY A 393 23.58 36.86 -15.46
CA GLY A 393 23.75 35.58 -14.79
C GLY A 393 22.59 34.64 -15.10
N GLU A 394 22.61 33.45 -14.50
CA GLU A 394 21.55 32.46 -14.62
C GLU A 394 20.95 32.15 -13.23
N ARG A 395 19.66 31.84 -13.22
CA ARG A 395 18.95 31.27 -12.06
C ARG A 395 18.28 29.98 -12.48
N THR A 396 18.12 29.04 -11.56
CA THR A 396 17.52 27.74 -11.82
C THR A 396 16.37 27.42 -10.87
N LYS A 397 15.44 26.58 -11.30
CA LYS A 397 14.50 25.88 -10.42
C LYS A 397 14.26 24.45 -10.88
N THR A 398 13.98 23.56 -9.94
CA THR A 398 13.62 22.17 -10.23
C THR A 398 12.11 22.04 -10.31
N GLN A 399 11.61 21.44 -11.38
CA GLN A 399 10.23 20.98 -11.51
C GLN A 399 10.16 19.45 -11.46
N ARG A 400 9.00 18.93 -11.06
CA ARG A 400 8.66 17.50 -11.07
C ARG A 400 7.29 17.30 -11.71
N ARG A 401 7.10 16.12 -12.27
CA ARG A 401 5.76 15.55 -12.54
C ARG A 401 5.78 14.07 -12.21
N ASP A 402 4.59 13.54 -11.96
CA ASP A 402 4.38 12.17 -11.47
C ASP A 402 3.34 11.45 -12.35
N ARG A 403 3.39 10.12 -12.34
CA ARG A 403 2.41 9.21 -12.93
C ARG A 403 2.25 7.99 -12.03
N THR A 404 1.08 7.36 -12.05
CA THR A 404 0.73 6.25 -11.17
C THR A 404 0.62 4.94 -11.94
N CYS A 405 0.96 3.81 -11.32
CA CYS A 405 0.77 2.48 -11.91
C CYS A 405 -0.69 2.03 -11.70
N THR A 406 -1.62 2.68 -12.42
CA THR A 406 -3.06 2.57 -12.17
C THR A 406 -3.92 2.52 -13.44
N ASN A 407 -3.31 2.22 -14.60
CA ASN A 407 -3.99 2.20 -15.89
C ASN A 407 -3.46 1.06 -16.81
N PRO A 408 -3.71 -0.23 -16.46
CA PRO A 408 -4.43 -0.71 -15.27
C PRO A 408 -3.57 -0.74 -14.00
N ILE A 409 -4.22 -0.93 -12.84
CA ILE A 409 -3.52 -1.24 -11.58
C ILE A 409 -2.93 -2.66 -11.70
N PRO A 410 -1.66 -2.90 -11.32
CA PRO A 410 -1.12 -4.25 -11.29
C PRO A 410 -1.89 -5.10 -10.28
N SER A 411 -2.43 -6.22 -10.75
CA SER A 411 -3.24 -7.13 -9.93
C SER A 411 -2.88 -8.58 -10.22
N CYS A 412 -3.40 -9.49 -9.40
CA CYS A 412 -3.38 -10.92 -9.70
C CYS A 412 -1.98 -11.56 -9.85
N GLY A 413 -0.91 -10.91 -9.36
CA GLY A 413 0.47 -11.36 -9.54
C GLY A 413 1.13 -10.89 -10.85
N GLY A 414 0.52 -9.95 -11.58
CA GLY A 414 1.16 -9.24 -12.68
C GLY A 414 2.34 -8.37 -12.23
N ASN A 415 3.17 -7.99 -13.18
CA ASN A 415 4.36 -7.19 -12.94
C ASN A 415 3.96 -5.74 -12.62
N ASP A 416 4.59 -5.14 -11.62
CA ASP A 416 4.49 -3.69 -11.37
C ASP A 416 5.21 -2.89 -12.48
N CYS A 417 4.88 -1.61 -12.61
CA CYS A 417 5.42 -0.72 -13.63
C CYS A 417 6.95 -0.56 -13.52
N VAL A 418 7.70 -1.20 -14.42
CA VAL A 418 9.18 -1.15 -14.49
C VAL A 418 9.69 0.17 -15.12
N GLU A 419 9.05 1.29 -14.79
CA GLU A 419 9.15 2.59 -15.45
C GLU A 419 9.19 3.73 -14.41
N PRO A 420 9.94 4.82 -14.63
CA PRO A 420 10.06 5.88 -13.64
C PRO A 420 8.72 6.59 -13.40
N LEU A 421 8.14 6.41 -12.21
CA LEU A 421 6.86 7.00 -11.80
C LEU A 421 6.95 8.51 -11.50
N SER A 422 8.16 9.06 -11.42
CA SER A 422 8.40 10.51 -11.36
C SER A 422 9.54 10.89 -12.30
N GLU A 423 9.44 12.08 -12.91
CA GLU A 423 10.57 12.70 -13.61
C GLU A 423 10.76 14.15 -13.14
N THR A 424 12.00 14.63 -13.20
CA THR A 424 12.37 16.00 -12.81
C THR A 424 13.08 16.72 -13.96
N ARG A 425 12.96 18.05 -13.98
CA ARG A 425 13.73 18.90 -14.91
C ARG A 425 14.19 20.17 -14.21
N THR A 426 15.38 20.64 -14.58
CA THR A 426 15.86 21.97 -14.21
C THR A 426 15.45 22.96 -15.28
N ILE A 427 14.74 24.02 -14.91
CA ILE A 427 14.53 25.19 -15.77
C ILE A 427 15.60 26.22 -15.44
N THR A 428 16.23 26.79 -16.46
CA THR A 428 17.18 27.89 -16.33
C THR A 428 16.60 29.16 -16.95
N GLU A 429 16.71 30.30 -16.27
CA GLU A 429 16.37 31.62 -16.77
C GLU A 429 17.56 32.58 -16.64
N THR A 430 17.76 33.44 -17.64
CA THR A 430 18.72 34.54 -17.56
C THR A 430 18.21 35.65 -16.65
N CYS A 431 19.06 36.16 -15.78
CA CYS A 431 18.77 37.20 -14.80
C CYS A 431 19.89 38.24 -14.73
N ASN A 432 19.65 39.36 -14.04
CA ASN A 432 20.64 40.42 -13.81
C ASN A 432 21.39 40.94 -15.06
N ALA A 433 20.68 41.06 -16.18
CA ALA A 433 21.21 41.52 -17.46
C ALA A 433 21.59 43.03 -17.51
N GLN A 434 21.41 43.78 -16.43
CA GLN A 434 21.97 45.14 -16.30
C GLN A 434 23.50 45.11 -16.47
N PRO A 435 24.11 46.04 -17.24
CA PRO A 435 25.57 46.11 -17.32
C PRO A 435 26.21 46.28 -15.92
N CYS A 436 27.27 45.52 -15.63
CA CYS A 436 28.06 45.75 -14.43
C CYS A 436 28.66 47.15 -14.44
N CYS A 437 28.55 47.86 -13.31
CA CYS A 437 29.17 49.17 -13.18
C CYS A 437 30.69 49.02 -13.12
N THR A 438 31.40 49.63 -14.08
CA THR A 438 32.85 49.65 -14.09
C THR A 438 33.37 50.62 -13.01
N PRO A 439 34.42 50.25 -12.23
CA PRO A 439 35.01 51.16 -11.25
C PRO A 439 35.54 52.44 -11.91
N VAL A 440 35.02 53.59 -11.49
CA VAL A 440 35.51 54.91 -11.95
C VAL A 440 36.40 55.49 -10.86
N ASN A 441 37.70 55.54 -11.13
CA ASN A 441 38.66 56.21 -10.24
C ASN A 441 38.45 57.73 -10.29
N GLY A 442 38.60 58.38 -9.15
CA GLY A 442 38.40 59.81 -9.01
C GLY A 442 39.40 60.65 -9.80
N GLY A 443 38.88 61.67 -10.49
CA GLY A 443 39.67 62.70 -11.14
C GLY A 443 39.57 64.04 -10.40
N TRP A 444 40.70 64.71 -10.26
CA TRP A 444 40.78 66.03 -9.66
C TRP A 444 40.07 67.09 -10.54
N SER A 445 39.28 67.95 -9.91
CA SER A 445 38.74 69.15 -10.57
C SER A 445 39.85 70.10 -11.00
N ALA A 446 39.52 71.04 -11.87
CA ALA A 446 40.32 72.26 -12.01
C ALA A 446 40.49 72.93 -10.63
N TRP A 447 41.64 73.58 -10.43
CA TRP A 447 41.89 74.40 -9.24
C TRP A 447 40.97 75.62 -9.21
N SER A 448 40.55 76.03 -8.02
CA SER A 448 39.86 77.30 -7.80
C SER A 448 40.72 78.49 -8.26
N ALA A 449 40.10 79.66 -8.41
CA ALA A 449 40.86 80.90 -8.39
C ALA A 449 41.71 80.99 -7.11
N CYS A 450 42.90 81.59 -7.19
CA CYS A 450 43.73 81.86 -6.02
C CYS A 450 43.06 82.91 -5.13
N SER A 451 43.12 82.72 -3.81
CA SER A 451 42.49 83.62 -2.84
C SER A 451 43.01 85.07 -2.87
N VAL A 452 44.19 85.31 -3.46
CA VAL A 452 44.80 86.65 -3.64
C VAL A 452 45.57 86.72 -4.95
N ALA A 453 45.71 87.93 -5.51
CA ALA A 453 46.45 88.17 -6.75
C ALA A 453 48.00 88.19 -6.57
N CYS A 454 48.48 88.44 -5.34
CA CYS A 454 49.90 88.43 -4.98
C CYS A 454 50.09 88.17 -3.48
N GLY A 455 51.32 87.89 -3.05
CA GLY A 455 51.66 87.68 -1.62
C GLY A 455 51.57 86.23 -1.12
N GLY A 456 51.08 85.30 -1.94
CA GLY A 456 50.85 83.90 -1.57
C GLY A 456 49.40 83.66 -1.12
N GLY A 457 48.77 82.62 -1.66
CA GLY A 457 47.34 82.36 -1.47
C GLY A 457 46.99 80.89 -1.57
N ILE A 458 45.72 80.58 -1.32
CA ILE A 458 45.18 79.22 -1.30
C ILE A 458 44.38 78.97 -2.58
N GLN A 459 44.52 77.76 -3.12
CA GLN A 459 43.63 77.19 -4.12
C GLN A 459 43.08 75.86 -3.60
N THR A 460 41.84 75.54 -3.92
CA THR A 460 41.21 74.25 -3.61
C THR A 460 40.81 73.51 -4.88
N ARG A 461 40.66 72.20 -4.78
CA ARG A 461 40.13 71.32 -5.82
C ARG A 461 39.40 70.14 -5.16
N THR A 462 38.44 69.54 -5.85
CA THR A 462 37.63 68.42 -5.37
C THR A 462 37.82 67.20 -6.25
N CYS A 463 37.68 66.00 -5.67
CA CYS A 463 37.75 64.75 -6.43
C CYS A 463 36.38 64.46 -7.09
N THR A 464 36.06 65.22 -8.13
CA THR A 464 34.70 65.27 -8.71
C THR A 464 34.70 65.36 -10.24
N ASN A 465 35.84 65.16 -10.92
CA ASN A 465 35.95 65.26 -12.37
C ASN A 465 36.78 64.11 -12.99
N PRO A 466 36.26 62.87 -13.07
CA PRO A 466 34.97 62.43 -12.53
C PRO A 466 35.01 62.21 -11.00
N ALA A 467 33.84 62.10 -10.36
CA ALA A 467 33.76 61.64 -8.98
C ALA A 467 34.03 60.12 -8.91
N PRO A 468 34.65 59.59 -7.84
CA PRO A 468 34.81 58.15 -7.66
C PRO A 468 33.44 57.45 -7.62
N SER A 469 33.30 56.32 -8.30
CA SER A 469 32.09 55.49 -8.25
C SER A 469 32.39 54.00 -8.40
N CYS A 470 31.42 53.16 -7.99
CA CYS A 470 31.43 51.72 -8.19
C CYS A 470 32.73 51.01 -7.75
N GLY A 471 33.24 51.37 -6.57
CA GLY A 471 34.47 50.81 -6.00
C GLY A 471 35.78 51.42 -6.51
N GLY A 472 35.73 52.39 -7.43
CA GLY A 472 36.91 53.12 -7.91
C GLY A 472 37.60 53.94 -6.81
N THR A 473 38.91 54.08 -6.91
CA THR A 473 39.74 54.72 -5.88
C THR A 473 39.48 56.23 -5.81
N ASN A 474 39.44 56.78 -4.60
CA ASN A 474 39.43 58.23 -4.39
C ASN A 474 40.78 58.86 -4.81
N CYS A 475 40.79 60.18 -5.05
CA CYS A 475 41.99 60.90 -5.44
C CYS A 475 43.02 60.95 -4.29
N ALA A 476 44.30 60.83 -4.65
CA ALA A 476 45.46 61.16 -3.82
C ALA A 476 46.08 62.51 -4.24
#